data_AF-S8BZQ2-F1
#
_entry.id   AF-S8BZQ2-F1
#
_cell.length_a   1.000
_cell.length_b   1.000
_cell.length_c   1.000
_cell.angle_alpha   90.00
_cell.angle_beta   90.00
_cell.angle_gamma   90.00
#
_symmetry.space_group_name_H-M   'P 1'
#
loop_
_entity.id
_entity.type
_entity.pdbx_description
1 polymer ?
#
loop_
_entity_poly.entity_id
_entity_poly.type
_entity_poly.pdbx_seq_one_letter_code
_entity_poly.pdbx_strand_id
1 'polypeptide(L)'
;FFFFRLEDGAVLDERVFHNDYINLAHSMGVFLYDDLLAVVSLRYQRIHILQIRDSGSLVDVRSIGEYCCEDDELFLNSTSQASHFLYRANPFLLALLTNRTLMVGNGSDSSIQHSQQDSFLSGLKQRLLSFIFRGIWNEEDDTASRMQCLKKRFYFHFQDYADLVMWRVQFLDRHHLFIKFGSVDGGVARNTENHPAFFAVYNMETTEIISFYQNSAEELYAMFERFCDHFHSSSKYSFHTNFLSTHSNNVYAQEQFRCNKNKANSLPQFMKKMLSTLPLNCQSQSPSPYFDHSLFRYDEKV
;
A
#
# COMPACT_ATOMS: atom_id res chain seq x y z
N PHE A 1 -8.24 16.31 10.33
CA PHE A 1 -7.70 16.92 9.10
C PHE A 1 -8.51 18.16 8.82
N PHE A 2 -7.87 19.32 8.80
CA PHE A 2 -8.54 20.58 8.50
C PHE A 2 -8.27 20.97 7.06
N PHE A 3 -9.31 21.38 6.35
CA PHE A 3 -9.17 22.09 5.10
C PHE A 3 -9.38 23.57 5.36
N PHE A 4 -8.37 24.38 5.06
CA PHE A 4 -8.39 25.81 5.33
C PHE A 4 -8.02 26.59 4.09
N ARG A 5 -8.61 27.77 3.99
CA ARG A 5 -8.35 28.72 2.93
C ARG A 5 -7.17 29.60 3.33
N LEU A 6 -6.16 29.68 2.47
CA LEU A 6 -4.92 30.39 2.80
C LEU A 6 -5.07 31.92 2.82
N GLU A 7 -6.05 32.47 2.09
CA GLU A 7 -6.21 33.92 1.96
C GLU A 7 -6.60 34.61 3.26
N ASP A 8 -7.46 33.96 4.06
CA ASP A 8 -8.03 34.51 5.29
C ASP A 8 -7.90 33.58 6.50
N GLY A 9 -7.40 32.35 6.30
CA GLY A 9 -7.23 31.35 7.35
C GLY A 9 -8.54 30.67 7.76
N ALA A 10 -9.64 30.87 7.02
CA ALA A 10 -10.92 30.24 7.35
C ALA A 10 -10.84 28.72 7.21
N VAL A 11 -11.30 27.99 8.23
CA VAL A 11 -11.50 26.54 8.14
C VAL A 11 -12.77 26.30 7.32
N LEU A 12 -12.61 25.65 6.18
CA LEU A 12 -13.69 25.33 5.26
C LEU A 12 -14.37 24.01 5.61
N ASP A 13 -13.57 23.01 6.03
CA ASP A 13 -14.09 21.69 6.41
C ASP A 13 -13.14 20.97 7.39
N GLU A 14 -13.66 19.97 8.08
CA GLU A 14 -12.93 19.12 9.01
C GLU A 14 -13.29 17.65 8.82
N ARG A 15 -12.26 16.81 8.69
CA ARG A 15 -12.39 15.35 8.72
C ARG A 15 -11.76 14.76 9.97
N VAL A 16 -12.56 14.08 10.78
CA VAL A 16 -12.13 13.40 12.02
C VAL A 16 -12.23 11.88 11.84
N PHE A 17 -11.16 11.18 12.20
CA PHE A 17 -11.10 9.71 12.23
C PHE A 17 -11.15 9.23 13.67
N HIS A 18 -12.32 8.75 14.10
CA HIS A 18 -12.53 8.32 15.48
C HIS A 18 -11.96 6.93 15.73
N ASN A 19 -11.33 6.77 16.90
CA ASN A 19 -10.77 5.49 17.35
C ASN A 19 -9.76 4.88 16.38
N ASP A 20 -9.10 5.68 15.56
CA ASP A 20 -8.14 5.21 14.56
C ASP A 20 -6.72 5.68 14.88
N TYR A 21 -5.73 5.03 14.28
CA TYR A 21 -4.34 5.45 14.30
C TYR A 21 -3.87 5.77 12.89
N ILE A 22 -3.59 7.06 12.65
CA ILE A 22 -3.06 7.57 11.39
C ILE A 22 -1.66 8.06 11.64
N ASN A 23 -0.67 7.45 10.98
CA ASN A 23 0.73 7.81 11.18
C ASN A 23 1.07 9.11 10.43
N LEU A 24 1.10 10.23 11.15
CA LEU A 24 1.47 11.52 10.58
C LEU A 24 2.98 11.82 10.64
N ALA A 25 3.78 10.95 11.28
CA ALA A 25 5.22 11.14 11.32
C ALA A 25 5.78 11.10 9.89
N HIS A 26 6.50 12.16 9.51
CA HIS A 26 7.02 12.34 8.15
C HIS A 26 5.97 12.15 7.05
N SER A 27 4.68 12.42 7.32
CA SER A 27 3.58 12.24 6.37
C SER A 27 3.43 10.79 5.85
N MET A 28 3.83 9.78 6.61
CA MET A 28 3.80 8.38 6.15
C MET A 28 2.40 7.83 5.88
N GLY A 29 1.40 8.26 6.65
CA GLY A 29 0.02 7.77 6.53
C GLY A 29 -0.85 8.61 5.61
N VAL A 30 -0.30 9.62 4.92
CA VAL A 30 -1.10 10.57 4.13
C VAL A 30 -0.38 10.93 2.84
N PHE A 31 -1.11 10.96 1.72
CA PHE A 31 -0.57 11.42 0.46
C PHE A 31 -1.62 12.22 -0.32
N LEU A 32 -1.22 13.36 -0.88
CA LEU A 32 -2.07 14.23 -1.69
C LEU A 32 -1.64 14.15 -3.16
N TYR A 33 -2.60 14.01 -4.06
CA TYR A 33 -2.39 14.05 -5.50
C TYR A 33 -3.49 14.86 -6.18
N ASP A 34 -3.14 16.01 -6.76
CA ASP A 34 -4.09 17.01 -7.24
C ASP A 34 -5.16 17.30 -6.16
N ASP A 35 -6.40 16.89 -6.41
CA ASP A 35 -7.58 17.07 -5.57
C ASP A 35 -7.91 15.83 -4.73
N LEU A 36 -7.13 14.75 -4.82
CA LEU A 36 -7.34 13.49 -4.09
C LEU A 36 -6.39 13.34 -2.91
N LEU A 37 -6.94 13.06 -1.74
CA LEU A 37 -6.23 12.79 -0.50
C LEU A 37 -6.39 11.32 -0.12
N ALA A 38 -5.27 10.60 0.00
CA ALA A 38 -5.23 9.25 0.54
C ALA A 38 -4.80 9.31 2.01
N VAL A 39 -5.54 8.62 2.88
CA VAL A 39 -5.27 8.51 4.33
C VAL A 39 -5.27 7.04 4.74
N VAL A 40 -4.17 6.55 5.30
CA VAL A 40 -4.02 5.17 5.76
C VAL A 40 -4.43 5.05 7.22
N SER A 41 -5.50 4.30 7.44
CA SER A 41 -5.93 3.78 8.73
C SER A 41 -5.10 2.55 9.10
N LEU A 42 -4.21 2.69 10.08
CA LEU A 42 -3.40 1.56 10.54
C LEU A 42 -4.22 0.61 11.43
N ARG A 43 -5.17 1.12 12.20
CA ARG A 43 -5.99 0.26 13.07
C ARG A 43 -6.95 -0.60 12.27
N TYR A 44 -7.65 -0.01 11.30
CA TYR A 44 -8.66 -0.71 10.51
C TYR A 44 -8.11 -1.30 9.21
N GLN A 45 -6.81 -1.12 8.94
CA GLN A 45 -6.16 -1.58 7.70
C GLN A 45 -6.97 -1.16 6.46
N ARG A 46 -7.18 0.15 6.35
CA ARG A 46 -8.01 0.78 5.32
C ARG A 46 -7.35 2.03 4.77
N ILE A 47 -7.49 2.27 3.48
CA ILE A 47 -7.08 3.51 2.82
C ILE A 47 -8.35 4.29 2.50
N HIS A 48 -8.49 5.46 3.09
CA HIS A 48 -9.56 6.40 2.77
C HIS A 48 -9.11 7.30 1.62
N ILE A 49 -9.91 7.39 0.57
CA ILE A 49 -9.72 8.29 -0.55
C ILE A 49 -10.76 9.40 -0.42
N LEU A 50 -10.29 10.62 -0.17
CA LEU A 50 -11.13 11.82 -0.09
C LEU A 50 -10.84 12.72 -1.29
N GLN A 51 -11.83 13.47 -1.75
CA GLN A 51 -11.69 14.49 -2.77
C GLN A 51 -11.95 15.87 -2.20
N ILE A 52 -11.01 16.77 -2.44
CA ILE A 52 -11.10 18.19 -2.13
C ILE A 52 -11.87 18.84 -3.27
N ARG A 53 -13.03 19.44 -2.96
CA ARG A 53 -13.85 20.15 -3.94
C ARG A 53 -13.55 21.65 -3.92
N ASP A 54 -13.67 22.31 -5.07
CA ASP A 54 -13.56 23.77 -5.18
C ASP A 54 -14.58 24.51 -4.30
N SER A 55 -15.69 23.85 -3.94
CA SER A 55 -16.70 24.36 -3.02
C SER A 55 -16.23 24.51 -1.58
N GLY A 56 -15.05 24.00 -1.23
CA GLY A 56 -14.54 24.07 0.15
C GLY A 56 -14.74 22.80 0.97
N SER A 57 -15.20 21.68 0.38
CA SER A 57 -15.59 20.48 1.13
C SER A 57 -14.68 19.27 0.86
N LEU A 58 -14.47 18.44 1.87
CA LEU A 58 -13.80 17.16 1.84
C LEU A 58 -14.85 16.03 1.69
N VAL A 59 -14.85 15.37 0.53
CA VAL A 59 -15.84 14.32 0.22
C VAL A 59 -15.18 12.94 0.24
N ASP A 60 -15.72 11.98 0.98
CA ASP A 60 -15.28 10.59 0.86
C ASP A 60 -15.66 10.04 -0.53
N VAL A 61 -14.66 9.58 -1.27
CA VAL A 61 -14.84 8.98 -2.60
C VAL A 61 -14.81 7.47 -2.50
N ARG A 62 -13.88 6.91 -1.71
CA ARG A 62 -13.71 5.47 -1.62
C ARG A 62 -13.01 5.05 -0.33
N SER A 63 -13.27 3.83 0.09
CA SER A 63 -12.51 3.13 1.13
C SER A 63 -11.97 1.83 0.56
N ILE A 64 -10.68 1.56 0.73
CA ILE A 64 -10.00 0.36 0.22
C ILE A 64 -9.40 -0.39 1.41
N GLY A 65 -9.80 -1.64 1.64
CA GLY A 65 -9.27 -2.45 2.73
C GLY A 65 -9.98 -3.79 2.80
N GLU A 66 -10.84 -3.97 3.80
CA GLU A 66 -11.77 -5.11 3.94
C GLU A 66 -12.71 -5.25 2.73
N TYR A 67 -13.15 -4.12 2.19
CA TYR A 67 -13.94 -4.02 0.97
C TYR A 67 -13.15 -3.22 -0.08
N CYS A 68 -13.34 -3.55 -1.34
CA CYS A 68 -12.72 -2.86 -2.48
C CYS A 68 -13.74 -2.10 -3.31
N CYS A 69 -14.98 -2.59 -3.35
CA CYS A 69 -16.14 -1.95 -3.97
C CYS A 69 -17.20 -1.60 -2.90
N GLU A 70 -18.07 -0.64 -3.22
CA GLU A 70 -19.12 -0.17 -2.31
C GLU A 70 -20.15 -1.26 -1.98
N ASP A 71 -20.48 -2.12 -2.97
CA ASP A 71 -21.49 -3.16 -2.81
C ASP A 71 -20.95 -4.46 -2.18
N ASP A 72 -19.63 -4.58 -1.95
CA ASP A 72 -18.99 -5.82 -1.47
C ASP A 72 -19.60 -6.33 -0.16
N GLU A 73 -19.94 -5.42 0.74
CA GLU A 73 -20.54 -5.75 2.05
C GLU A 73 -21.90 -6.45 1.87
N LEU A 74 -22.73 -5.97 0.94
CA LEU A 74 -24.03 -6.58 0.64
C LEU A 74 -23.85 -7.98 0.05
N PHE A 75 -22.90 -8.15 -0.87
CA PHE A 75 -22.60 -9.45 -1.48
C PHE A 75 -22.09 -10.47 -0.44
N LEU A 76 -21.15 -10.07 0.42
CA LEU A 76 -20.58 -10.95 1.45
C LEU A 76 -21.63 -11.34 2.50
N ASN A 77 -22.51 -10.41 2.90
CA ASN A 77 -23.61 -10.69 3.81
C ASN A 77 -24.64 -11.64 3.19
N SER A 78 -25.02 -11.45 1.92
CA SER A 78 -25.95 -12.35 1.24
C SER A 78 -25.38 -13.78 1.10
N THR A 79 -24.08 -13.89 0.80
CA THR A 79 -23.39 -15.18 0.69
C THR A 79 -23.27 -15.87 2.05
N SER A 80 -22.98 -15.12 3.11
CA SER A 80 -22.90 -15.64 4.49
C SER A 80 -24.26 -16.13 5.01
N GLN A 81 -25.34 -15.44 4.65
CA GLN A 81 -26.69 -15.90 4.97
C GLN A 81 -27.05 -17.17 4.19
N ALA A 82 -26.78 -17.21 2.88
CA ALA A 82 -27.02 -18.40 2.04
C ALA A 82 -26.22 -19.62 2.51
N SER A 83 -24.95 -19.43 2.89
CA SER A 83 -24.13 -20.50 3.45
C SER A 83 -24.68 -20.98 4.79
N HIS A 84 -25.16 -20.07 5.65
CA HIS A 84 -25.86 -20.42 6.90
C HIS A 84 -27.12 -21.28 6.69
N PHE A 85 -27.89 -21.05 5.62
CA PHE A 85 -29.01 -21.92 5.26
C PHE A 85 -28.56 -23.31 4.81
N LEU A 86 -27.46 -23.41 4.03
CA LEU A 86 -26.88 -24.70 3.63
C LEU A 86 -26.25 -25.44 4.82
N TYR A 87 -25.62 -24.74 5.77
CA TYR A 87 -25.05 -25.30 7.00
C TYR A 87 -26.11 -25.92 7.90
N ARG A 88 -27.31 -25.31 7.96
CA ARG A 88 -28.45 -25.87 8.70
C ARG A 88 -29.04 -27.12 8.03
N ALA A 89 -28.89 -27.23 6.70
CA ALA A 89 -29.39 -28.36 5.92
C ALA A 89 -28.44 -29.58 5.92
N ASN A 90 -27.12 -29.40 6.04
CA ASN A 90 -26.17 -30.52 6.06
C ASN A 90 -24.88 -30.23 6.86
N PRO A 91 -24.80 -30.66 8.14
CA PRO A 91 -23.64 -30.43 9.02
C PRO A 91 -22.32 -31.06 8.54
N PHE A 92 -22.38 -32.09 7.68
CA PHE A 92 -21.20 -32.76 7.14
C PHE A 92 -20.38 -31.88 6.17
N LEU A 93 -21.03 -30.93 5.50
CA LEU A 93 -20.34 -30.00 4.59
C LEU A 93 -19.43 -29.02 5.34
N LEU A 94 -19.77 -28.69 6.60
CA LEU A 94 -18.93 -27.84 7.43
C LEU A 94 -17.59 -28.51 7.74
N ALA A 95 -17.59 -29.80 8.10
CA ALA A 95 -16.36 -30.54 8.42
C ALA A 95 -15.40 -30.67 7.23
N LEU A 96 -15.95 -30.81 6.01
CA LEU A 96 -15.18 -30.86 4.77
C LEU A 96 -14.61 -29.50 4.34
N LEU A 97 -15.34 -28.40 4.57
CA LEU A 97 -14.90 -27.06 4.20
C LEU A 97 -13.97 -26.42 5.24
N THR A 98 -14.04 -26.86 6.50
CA THR A 98 -13.28 -26.25 7.62
C THR A 98 -12.12 -27.08 8.15
N ASN A 99 -11.88 -28.31 7.65
CA ASN A 99 -10.76 -29.17 8.06
C ASN A 99 -10.54 -29.19 9.60
N ARG A 100 -11.63 -29.25 10.39
CA ARG A 100 -11.56 -29.40 11.84
C ARG A 100 -12.26 -30.67 12.29
N THR A 101 -11.48 -31.53 12.95
CA THR A 101 -11.95 -32.68 13.72
C THR A 101 -12.93 -32.18 14.78
N LEU A 102 -14.18 -32.64 14.72
CA LEU A 102 -15.25 -32.29 15.65
C LEU A 102 -14.86 -32.66 17.09
N MET A 103 -14.63 -31.65 17.94
CA MET A 103 -14.73 -31.78 19.39
C MET A 103 -16.04 -31.11 19.81
N VAL A 104 -17.05 -31.95 20.06
CA VAL A 104 -18.36 -31.56 20.56
C VAL A 104 -18.22 -31.13 22.03
N GLY A 105 -18.50 -29.87 22.32
CA GLY A 105 -18.61 -29.33 23.69
C GLY A 105 -19.88 -28.51 23.82
N ASN A 106 -20.74 -28.89 24.77
CA ASN A 106 -22.07 -28.32 25.04
C ASN A 106 -22.04 -26.86 25.51
N GLY A 107 -22.93 -26.05 24.94
CA GLY A 107 -23.80 -25.05 25.58
C GLY A 107 -23.22 -23.97 26.49
N SER A 108 -23.38 -22.70 26.09
CA SER A 108 -24.08 -21.66 26.89
C SER A 108 -24.22 -20.36 26.10
N ASP A 109 -25.45 -19.85 26.06
CA ASP A 109 -25.78 -18.51 25.56
C ASP A 109 -25.08 -17.44 26.40
N SER A 110 -24.20 -16.67 25.76
CA SER A 110 -23.92 -15.29 26.13
C SER A 110 -23.59 -14.49 24.88
N SER A 111 -24.53 -13.64 24.50
CA SER A 111 -24.41 -12.64 23.47
C SER A 111 -23.32 -11.62 23.81
N ILE A 112 -22.59 -11.20 22.78
CA ILE A 112 -21.61 -10.09 22.68
C ILE A 112 -20.14 -10.59 22.73
N GLN A 113 -19.45 -10.43 21.59
CA GLN A 113 -18.04 -10.76 21.26
C GLN A 113 -17.74 -12.10 20.56
N HIS A 114 -18.62 -12.59 19.70
CA HIS A 114 -18.20 -13.51 18.63
C HIS A 114 -18.06 -12.74 17.32
N SER A 115 -16.81 -12.55 16.84
CA SER A 115 -16.39 -12.58 15.42
C SER A 115 -15.22 -11.65 15.08
N GLN A 116 -14.04 -11.91 15.62
CA GLN A 116 -12.78 -11.46 14.98
C GLN A 116 -11.82 -12.60 14.66
N GLN A 117 -12.10 -13.83 15.12
CA GLN A 117 -11.14 -14.94 14.98
C GLN A 117 -11.33 -15.81 13.73
N ASP A 118 -12.43 -15.69 12.99
CA ASP A 118 -12.72 -16.57 11.84
C ASP A 118 -13.35 -15.83 10.64
N SER A 119 -12.99 -14.57 10.39
CA SER A 119 -13.38 -13.90 9.14
C SER A 119 -12.40 -14.29 8.03
N PHE A 120 -12.91 -14.87 6.94
CA PHE A 120 -12.12 -15.08 5.73
C PHE A 120 -11.41 -13.77 5.33
N LEU A 121 -10.18 -13.88 4.84
CA LEU A 121 -9.48 -12.73 4.26
C LEU A 121 -10.33 -12.20 3.10
N SER A 122 -10.66 -10.91 3.14
CA SER A 122 -11.49 -10.21 2.15
C SER A 122 -10.73 -9.04 1.52
N GLY A 123 -11.36 -8.42 0.52
CA GLY A 123 -10.91 -7.19 -0.11
C GLY A 123 -9.47 -7.23 -0.60
N LEU A 124 -8.68 -6.26 -0.18
CA LEU A 124 -7.33 -6.02 -0.69
C LEU A 124 -6.37 -7.17 -0.34
N LYS A 125 -6.44 -7.72 0.88
CA LYS A 125 -5.56 -8.82 1.30
C LYS A 125 -5.85 -10.11 0.54
N GLN A 126 -7.13 -10.40 0.32
CA GLN A 126 -7.53 -11.56 -0.50
C GLN A 126 -7.03 -11.42 -1.93
N ARG A 127 -7.20 -10.24 -2.53
CA ARG A 127 -6.74 -9.95 -3.89
C ARG A 127 -5.23 -10.04 -4.01
N LEU A 128 -4.49 -9.56 -3.00
CA LEU A 128 -3.04 -9.70 -2.91
C LEU A 128 -2.61 -11.17 -2.87
N LEU A 129 -3.20 -11.98 -1.98
CA LEU A 129 -2.88 -13.40 -1.89
C LEU A 129 -3.23 -14.15 -3.19
N SER A 130 -4.38 -13.83 -3.80
CA SER A 130 -4.76 -14.38 -5.09
C SER A 130 -3.77 -13.98 -6.20
N PHE A 131 -3.27 -12.75 -6.18
CA PHE A 131 -2.27 -12.28 -7.14
C PHE A 131 -0.97 -13.08 -7.00
N ILE A 132 -0.46 -13.24 -5.77
CA ILE A 132 0.77 -14.01 -5.50
C ILE A 132 0.59 -15.47 -5.93
N PHE A 133 -0.54 -16.09 -5.55
CA PHE A 133 -0.83 -17.47 -5.93
C PHE A 133 -0.88 -17.67 -7.45
N ARG A 134 -1.63 -16.81 -8.16
CA ARG A 134 -1.76 -16.88 -9.62
C ARG A 134 -0.43 -16.64 -10.33
N GLY A 135 0.39 -15.71 -9.82
CA GLY A 135 1.74 -15.47 -10.31
C GLY A 135 2.56 -16.76 -10.28
N ILE A 136 2.67 -17.40 -9.11
CA ILE A 136 3.44 -18.64 -8.96
C ILE A 136 2.81 -19.80 -9.76
N TRP A 137 1.49 -19.87 -9.84
CA TRP A 137 0.78 -20.91 -10.58
C TRP A 137 1.09 -20.87 -12.08
N ASN A 138 1.20 -19.66 -12.63
CA ASN A 138 1.38 -19.42 -14.07
C ASN A 138 2.86 -19.40 -14.51
N GLU A 139 3.82 -19.42 -13.60
CA GLU A 139 5.26 -19.43 -13.94
C GLU A 139 5.74 -20.78 -14.50
N GLU A 140 5.18 -21.88 -14.02
CA GLU A 140 5.64 -23.24 -14.34
C GLU A 140 4.53 -24.04 -15.04
N ASP A 141 4.87 -24.75 -16.11
CA ASP A 141 3.93 -25.61 -16.86
C ASP A 141 3.79 -27.01 -16.26
N ASP A 142 4.87 -27.54 -15.66
CA ASP A 142 4.85 -28.86 -15.04
C ASP A 142 4.11 -28.84 -13.69
N THR A 143 3.28 -29.86 -13.47
CA THR A 143 2.41 -29.92 -12.28
C THR A 143 3.20 -30.20 -11.01
N ALA A 144 4.27 -31.00 -11.07
CA ALA A 144 5.06 -31.33 -9.90
C ALA A 144 5.94 -30.15 -9.47
N SER A 145 6.61 -29.50 -10.43
CA SER A 145 7.38 -28.27 -10.20
C SER A 145 6.51 -27.13 -9.67
N ARG A 146 5.33 -26.92 -10.28
CA ARG A 146 4.36 -25.90 -9.82
C ARG A 146 3.95 -26.12 -8.36
N MET A 147 3.63 -27.36 -7.99
CA MET A 147 3.26 -27.67 -6.61
C MET A 147 4.42 -27.46 -5.63
N GLN A 148 5.65 -27.78 -6.04
CA GLN A 148 6.84 -27.52 -5.23
C GLN A 148 7.09 -26.02 -5.04
N CYS A 149 6.95 -25.21 -6.09
CA CYS A 149 7.05 -23.76 -6.06
C CYS A 149 6.01 -23.16 -5.11
N LEU A 150 4.73 -23.55 -5.24
CA LEU A 150 3.68 -23.12 -4.33
C LEU A 150 3.98 -23.47 -2.87
N LYS A 151 4.43 -24.70 -2.60
CA LYS A 151 4.77 -25.12 -1.25
C LYS A 151 5.86 -24.26 -0.63
N LYS A 152 6.92 -23.96 -1.39
CA LYS A 152 8.09 -23.21 -0.91
C LYS A 152 7.86 -21.71 -0.83
N ARG A 153 7.15 -21.13 -1.81
CA ARG A 153 7.04 -19.67 -1.97
C ARG A 153 5.72 -19.09 -1.46
N PHE A 154 4.62 -19.85 -1.53
CA PHE A 154 3.30 -19.37 -1.09
C PHE A 154 2.89 -19.97 0.25
N TYR A 155 2.73 -21.29 0.34
CA TYR A 155 2.18 -21.93 1.54
C TYR A 155 3.09 -21.81 2.76
N PHE A 156 4.40 -21.89 2.57
CA PHE A 156 5.37 -21.68 3.65
C PHE A 156 5.30 -20.25 4.24
N HIS A 157 5.05 -19.25 3.40
CA HIS A 157 4.97 -17.83 3.78
C HIS A 157 3.54 -17.30 3.89
N PHE A 158 2.52 -18.17 3.89
CA PHE A 158 1.12 -17.76 3.80
C PHE A 158 0.74 -16.84 4.96
N GLN A 159 1.14 -17.21 6.18
CA GLN A 159 0.86 -16.41 7.37
C GLN A 159 1.59 -15.06 7.32
N ASP A 160 2.86 -15.06 6.88
CA ASP A 160 3.64 -13.83 6.71
C ASP A 160 2.92 -12.83 5.77
N TYR A 161 2.33 -13.34 4.68
CA TYR A 161 1.57 -12.51 3.74
C TYR A 161 0.21 -12.07 4.29
N ALA A 162 -0.48 -12.95 5.00
CA ALA A 162 -1.78 -12.63 5.62
C ALA A 162 -1.64 -11.53 6.69
N ASP A 163 -0.53 -11.55 7.44
CA ASP A 163 -0.24 -10.62 8.52
C ASP A 163 0.38 -9.30 8.06
N LEU A 164 0.61 -9.12 6.75
CA LEU A 164 1.09 -7.86 6.22
C LEU A 164 0.14 -6.70 6.56
N VAL A 165 0.74 -5.60 6.98
CA VAL A 165 0.08 -4.35 7.36
C VAL A 165 0.42 -3.29 6.32
N MET A 166 -0.58 -2.57 5.83
CA MET A 166 -0.38 -1.37 5.02
C MET A 166 0.21 -0.27 5.89
N TRP A 167 1.46 0.09 5.64
CA TRP A 167 2.16 1.14 6.38
C TRP A 167 2.00 2.51 5.75
N ARG A 168 1.93 2.53 4.42
CA ARG A 168 2.04 3.76 3.65
C ARG A 168 1.44 3.60 2.27
N VAL A 169 0.91 4.70 1.75
CA VAL A 169 0.32 4.81 0.42
C VAL A 169 0.86 6.03 -0.30
N GLN A 170 0.88 5.95 -1.62
CA GLN A 170 1.17 7.02 -2.54
C GLN A 170 0.29 6.86 -3.78
N PHE A 171 -0.17 7.95 -4.38
CA PHE A 171 -0.70 7.90 -5.74
C PHE A 171 0.45 7.88 -6.75
N LEU A 172 0.38 7.00 -7.75
CA LEU A 172 1.21 7.10 -8.96
C LEU A 172 0.50 7.95 -10.03
N ASP A 173 -0.83 7.86 -10.04
CA ASP A 173 -1.74 8.69 -10.83
C ASP A 173 -3.13 8.67 -10.16
N ARG A 174 -4.19 9.13 -10.86
CA ARG A 174 -5.56 9.14 -10.33
C ARG A 174 -6.18 7.75 -10.10
N HIS A 175 -5.65 6.70 -10.73
CA HIS A 175 -6.22 5.35 -10.72
C HIS A 175 -5.35 4.36 -9.96
N HIS A 176 -4.04 4.59 -9.85
CA HIS A 176 -3.08 3.64 -9.29
C HIS A 176 -2.51 4.12 -7.94
N LEU A 177 -2.63 3.24 -6.95
CA LEU A 177 -1.99 3.38 -5.65
C LEU A 177 -0.72 2.54 -5.60
N PHE A 178 0.33 3.12 -5.03
CA PHE A 178 1.53 2.43 -4.61
C PHE A 178 1.52 2.26 -3.10
N ILE A 179 1.37 1.01 -2.66
CA ILE A 179 1.11 0.65 -1.26
C ILE A 179 2.32 -0.09 -0.71
N LYS A 180 2.84 0.37 0.42
CA LYS A 180 3.88 -0.32 1.18
C LYS A 180 3.26 -1.18 2.26
N PHE A 181 3.59 -2.46 2.21
CA PHE A 181 3.28 -3.45 3.21
C PHE A 181 4.51 -3.78 4.05
N GLY A 182 4.29 -4.19 5.29
CA GLY A 182 5.34 -4.60 6.22
C GLY A 182 4.76 -5.35 7.40
N SER A 183 5.63 -5.94 8.21
CA SER A 183 5.21 -6.66 9.42
C SER A 183 4.55 -5.72 10.44
N VAL A 184 3.63 -6.28 11.24
CA VAL A 184 2.97 -5.62 12.38
C VAL A 184 4.00 -4.99 13.34
N ASP A 185 5.11 -5.69 13.59
CA ASP A 185 6.15 -5.26 14.54
C ASP A 185 7.02 -4.10 14.00
N GLY A 186 6.94 -3.81 12.71
CA GLY A 186 7.76 -2.81 12.04
C GLY A 186 7.50 -1.36 12.49
N GLY A 187 6.34 -1.07 13.09
CA GLY A 187 5.98 0.30 13.53
C GLY A 187 6.49 0.71 14.90
N VAL A 188 6.88 -0.24 15.73
CA VAL A 188 7.36 0.02 17.10
C VAL A 188 8.88 0.15 17.13
N ALA A 189 9.58 -0.46 16.16
CA ALA A 189 11.02 -0.41 16.05
C ALA A 189 11.49 0.88 15.36
N ARG A 190 12.37 1.64 16.01
CA ARG A 190 13.10 2.77 15.40
C ARG A 190 14.00 2.36 14.21
N ASN A 191 14.17 1.05 13.98
CA ASN A 191 14.91 0.45 12.85
C ASN A 191 13.97 -0.36 11.95
N THR A 192 13.25 0.32 11.06
CA THR A 192 12.42 -0.29 10.00
C THR A 192 13.24 -1.04 8.94
N GLU A 193 14.57 -0.98 9.01
CA GLU A 193 15.46 -1.53 7.99
C GLU A 193 15.57 -3.06 8.02
N ASN A 194 15.30 -3.72 9.14
CA ASN A 194 15.53 -5.16 9.27
C ASN A 194 14.30 -6.03 8.92
N HIS A 195 13.10 -5.46 8.90
CA HIS A 195 11.90 -6.22 8.54
C HIS A 195 11.68 -6.23 7.03
N PRO A 196 11.25 -7.37 6.45
CA PRO A 196 10.87 -7.41 5.05
C PRO A 196 9.70 -6.43 4.82
N ALA A 197 9.87 -5.56 3.83
CA ALA A 197 8.83 -4.70 3.33
C ALA A 197 8.50 -5.12 1.90
N PHE A 198 7.24 -4.96 1.55
CA PHE A 198 6.72 -5.26 0.22
C PHE A 198 6.01 -4.04 -0.34
N PHE A 199 5.93 -3.98 -1.66
CA PHE A 199 5.31 -2.90 -2.39
C PHE A 199 4.30 -3.49 -3.37
N ALA A 200 3.09 -2.97 -3.39
CA ALA A 200 2.09 -3.34 -4.38
C ALA A 200 1.65 -2.12 -5.18
N VAL A 201 1.40 -2.32 -6.47
CA VAL A 201 0.64 -1.37 -7.29
C VAL A 201 -0.80 -1.88 -7.37
N TYR A 202 -1.75 -1.06 -6.93
CA TYR A 202 -3.17 -1.38 -6.91
C TYR A 202 -3.94 -0.43 -7.82
N ASN A 203 -4.71 -0.97 -8.75
CA ASN A 203 -5.64 -0.21 -9.56
C ASN A 203 -6.96 -0.05 -8.80
N MET A 204 -7.32 1.19 -8.49
CA MET A 204 -8.56 1.49 -7.80
C MET A 204 -9.77 1.15 -8.67
N GLU A 205 -9.75 1.49 -9.96
CA GLU A 205 -10.87 1.31 -10.87
C GLU A 205 -11.21 -0.16 -11.12
N THR A 206 -10.23 -1.00 -11.47
CA THR A 206 -10.45 -2.43 -11.71
C THR A 206 -10.43 -3.26 -10.44
N THR A 207 -10.00 -2.68 -9.31
CA THR A 207 -9.77 -3.35 -8.04
C THR A 207 -8.72 -4.47 -8.09
N GLU A 208 -7.72 -4.34 -8.96
CA GLU A 208 -6.71 -5.38 -9.17
C GLU A 208 -5.35 -4.97 -8.60
N ILE A 209 -4.61 -5.96 -8.10
CA ILE A 209 -3.18 -5.82 -7.84
C ILE A 209 -2.46 -6.04 -9.17
N ILE A 210 -1.71 -5.03 -9.62
CA ILE A 210 -0.96 -5.07 -10.88
C ILE A 210 0.39 -5.73 -10.68
N SER A 211 1.07 -5.39 -9.59
CA SER A 211 2.42 -5.86 -9.31
C SER A 211 2.68 -5.95 -7.82
N PHE A 212 3.55 -6.87 -7.41
CA PHE A 212 3.97 -7.05 -6.02
C PHE A 212 5.47 -7.31 -5.95
N TYR A 213 6.20 -6.47 -5.21
CA TYR A 213 7.65 -6.47 -5.12
C TYR A 213 8.12 -6.55 -3.68
N GLN A 214 9.23 -7.26 -3.45
CA GLN A 214 9.97 -7.13 -2.19
C GLN A 214 10.87 -5.87 -2.22
N ASN A 215 11.21 -5.32 -1.06
CA ASN A 215 12.12 -4.16 -0.91
C ASN A 215 13.58 -4.40 -1.41
N SER A 216 13.88 -5.60 -1.90
CA SER A 216 15.16 -5.95 -2.53
C SER A 216 15.00 -6.28 -4.02
N ALA A 217 13.82 -6.06 -4.61
CA ALA A 217 13.57 -6.40 -6.01
C ALA A 217 14.37 -5.49 -6.95
N GLU A 218 15.20 -6.12 -7.79
CA GLU A 218 16.00 -5.42 -8.80
C GLU A 218 15.14 -4.69 -9.83
N GLU A 219 14.00 -5.28 -10.21
CA GLU A 219 13.05 -4.69 -11.16
C GLU A 219 12.47 -3.37 -10.65
N LEU A 220 12.02 -3.34 -9.38
CA LEU A 220 11.50 -2.11 -8.77
C LEU A 220 12.59 -1.03 -8.69
N TYR A 221 13.80 -1.42 -8.33
CA TYR A 221 14.93 -0.49 -8.31
C TYR A 221 15.26 0.05 -9.71
N ALA A 222 15.26 -0.81 -10.74
CA ALA A 222 15.52 -0.41 -12.11
C ALA A 222 14.44 0.57 -12.62
N MET A 223 13.17 0.35 -12.26
CA MET A 223 12.09 1.29 -12.55
C MET A 223 12.29 2.62 -11.82
N PHE A 224 12.66 2.59 -10.54
CA PHE A 224 12.94 3.80 -9.76
C PHE A 224 14.16 4.58 -10.29
N GLU A 225 15.22 3.89 -10.71
CA GLU A 225 16.43 4.50 -11.29
C GLU A 225 16.12 5.19 -12.62
N ARG A 226 15.26 4.62 -13.47
CA ARG A 226 14.97 5.16 -14.80
C ARG A 226 13.80 6.15 -14.84
N PHE A 227 12.79 5.92 -14.02
CA PHE A 227 11.49 6.62 -14.08
C PHE A 227 11.16 7.31 -12.75
N CYS A 228 12.17 7.82 -12.04
CA CYS A 228 12.00 8.47 -10.74
C CYS A 228 10.91 9.54 -10.73
N ASP A 229 10.81 10.34 -11.80
CA ASP A 229 9.78 11.38 -11.93
C ASP A 229 8.35 10.83 -11.90
N HIS A 230 8.13 9.58 -12.31
CA HIS A 230 6.78 8.98 -12.27
C HIS A 230 6.36 8.60 -10.84
N PHE A 231 7.33 8.44 -9.94
CA PHE A 231 7.06 8.38 -8.50
C PHE A 231 6.84 9.78 -7.92
N HIS A 232 7.29 10.85 -8.58
CA HIS A 232 6.95 12.21 -8.21
C HIS A 232 5.66 12.58 -8.92
N SER A 233 4.56 12.02 -8.40
CA SER A 233 3.19 12.21 -8.85
C SER A 233 2.91 13.69 -9.17
N SER A 234 3.16 14.09 -10.42
CA SER A 234 3.21 15.49 -10.84
C SER A 234 1.78 15.94 -11.09
N SER A 235 1.40 17.03 -10.43
CA SER A 235 0.12 17.67 -10.68
C SER A 235 0.03 18.14 -12.12
N LYS A 236 -1.13 17.95 -12.77
CA LYS A 236 -1.38 18.55 -14.10
C LYS A 236 -1.31 20.09 -14.09
N TYR A 237 -1.35 20.70 -12.91
CA TYR A 237 -1.50 22.15 -12.73
C TYR A 237 -0.28 22.83 -12.11
N SER A 238 0.77 22.09 -11.73
CA SER A 238 1.95 22.71 -11.11
C SER A 238 3.04 22.96 -12.15
N PHE A 239 3.13 24.19 -12.64
CA PHE A 239 4.28 24.62 -13.47
C PHE A 239 5.61 24.56 -12.68
N HIS A 240 5.52 24.56 -11.35
CA HIS A 240 6.69 24.59 -10.48
C HIS A 240 7.38 23.22 -10.37
N THR A 241 6.68 22.10 -10.58
CA THR A 241 7.31 20.77 -10.59
C THR A 241 8.33 20.61 -11.72
N ASN A 242 8.26 21.45 -12.76
CA ASN A 242 9.28 21.50 -13.81
C ASN A 242 10.67 21.89 -13.29
N PHE A 243 10.76 22.54 -12.14
CA PHE A 243 12.04 22.93 -11.51
C PHE A 243 12.62 21.82 -10.63
N LEU A 244 11.92 20.70 -10.44
CA LEU A 244 12.40 19.57 -9.66
C LEU A 244 13.42 18.78 -10.47
N SER A 245 14.70 18.95 -10.13
CA SER A 245 15.77 18.14 -10.68
C SER A 245 15.85 16.78 -9.99
N THR A 246 15.66 15.71 -10.76
CA THR A 246 15.82 14.33 -10.32
C THR A 246 16.87 13.63 -11.18
N HIS A 247 17.30 12.43 -10.76
CA HIS A 247 18.24 11.63 -11.54
C HIS A 247 17.64 11.04 -12.84
N SER A 248 16.33 11.18 -13.07
CA SER A 248 15.68 10.79 -14.32
C SER A 248 15.55 11.95 -15.32
N ASN A 249 15.44 13.20 -14.87
CA ASN A 249 15.26 14.36 -15.77
C ASN A 249 16.48 15.29 -15.89
N ASN A 250 17.49 15.17 -15.02
CA ASN A 250 18.64 16.06 -14.99
C ASN A 250 19.96 15.27 -15.07
N VAL A 251 20.79 15.61 -16.05
CA VAL A 251 22.07 14.92 -16.32
C VAL A 251 23.04 15.04 -15.14
N TYR A 252 23.11 16.20 -14.48
CA TYR A 252 24.00 16.43 -13.35
C TYR A 252 23.55 15.66 -12.11
N ALA A 253 22.24 15.65 -11.83
CA ALA A 253 21.66 14.83 -10.76
C ALA A 253 21.88 13.33 -11.03
N GLN A 254 21.78 12.91 -12.30
CA GLN A 254 22.08 11.54 -12.72
C GLN A 254 23.55 11.16 -12.52
N GLU A 255 24.48 12.06 -12.85
CA GLU A 255 25.91 11.85 -12.59
C GLU A 255 26.20 11.72 -11.09
N GLN A 256 25.63 12.58 -10.25
CA GLN A 256 25.78 12.49 -8.79
C GLN A 256 25.21 11.19 -8.26
N PHE A 257 24.04 10.77 -8.74
CA PHE A 257 23.43 9.48 -8.38
C PHE A 257 24.35 8.30 -8.76
N ARG A 258 24.92 8.31 -9.97
CA ARG A 258 25.88 7.28 -10.42
C ARG A 258 27.16 7.28 -9.60
N CYS A 259 27.71 8.44 -9.27
CA CYS A 259 28.87 8.55 -8.39
C CYS A 259 28.59 7.96 -7.00
N ASN A 260 27.42 8.26 -6.42
CA ASN A 260 27.01 7.70 -5.14
C ASN A 260 26.84 6.18 -5.19
N LYS A 261 26.27 5.66 -6.30
CA LYS A 261 26.15 4.22 -6.56
C LYS A 261 27.52 3.55 -6.65
N ASN A 262 28.47 4.15 -7.37
CA ASN A 262 29.83 3.62 -7.54
C ASN A 262 30.66 3.66 -6.25
N LYS A 263 30.41 4.65 -5.37
CA LYS A 263 31.04 4.76 -4.04
C LYS A 263 30.46 3.77 -3.03
N ALA A 264 29.32 3.13 -3.32
CA ALA A 264 28.69 2.23 -2.37
C ALA A 264 29.45 0.91 -2.26
N ASN A 265 29.75 0.48 -1.03
CA ASN A 265 30.45 -0.78 -0.77
C ASN A 265 29.63 -2.03 -1.14
N SER A 266 28.30 -1.90 -1.25
CA SER A 266 27.40 -3.01 -1.54
C SER A 266 26.18 -2.51 -2.32
N LEU A 267 26.00 -3.03 -3.54
CA LEU A 267 24.86 -2.69 -4.39
C LEU A 267 23.51 -3.09 -3.76
N PRO A 268 23.32 -4.30 -3.18
CA PRO A 268 22.07 -4.64 -2.50
C PRO A 268 21.72 -3.72 -1.32
N GLN A 269 22.72 -3.28 -0.55
CA GLN A 269 22.49 -2.33 0.55
C GLN A 269 22.13 -0.94 0.02
N PHE A 270 22.80 -0.48 -1.04
CA PHE A 270 22.46 0.76 -1.71
C PHE A 270 21.03 0.75 -2.26
N MET A 271 20.64 -0.32 -2.95
CA MET A 271 19.29 -0.49 -3.48
C MET A 271 18.24 -0.49 -2.36
N LYS A 272 18.48 -1.24 -1.28
CA LYS A 272 17.58 -1.27 -0.13
C LYS A 272 17.43 0.11 0.52
N LYS A 273 18.52 0.89 0.58
CA LYS A 273 18.50 2.28 1.06
C LYS A 273 17.73 3.21 0.12
N MET A 274 17.84 3.03 -1.20
CA MET A 274 17.06 3.83 -2.16
C MET A 274 15.58 3.47 -2.10
N LEU A 275 15.24 2.18 -2.11
CA LEU A 275 13.87 1.69 -2.06
C LEU A 275 13.21 1.93 -0.69
N SER A 276 13.96 2.08 0.40
CA SER A 276 13.38 2.46 1.69
C SER A 276 12.76 3.85 1.69
N THR A 277 13.22 4.75 0.79
CA THR A 277 12.62 6.07 0.59
C THR A 277 11.22 6.02 0.00
N LEU A 278 10.86 4.88 -0.63
CA LEU A 278 9.55 4.66 -1.20
C LEU A 278 8.54 4.18 -0.14
N PRO A 279 7.25 4.54 -0.32
CA PRO A 279 6.72 5.55 -1.24
C PRO A 279 7.24 6.96 -0.91
N LEU A 280 7.20 7.90 -1.86
CA LEU A 280 7.74 9.26 -1.65
C LEU A 280 6.79 10.14 -0.83
N ASN A 281 7.33 11.19 -0.20
CA ASN A 281 6.55 12.17 0.57
C ASN A 281 5.98 13.23 -0.36
N CYS A 282 4.70 13.58 -0.21
CA CYS A 282 4.07 14.64 -1.02
C CYS A 282 4.53 16.06 -0.64
N GLN A 283 5.26 16.24 0.48
CA GLN A 283 5.73 17.54 0.98
C GLN A 283 7.26 17.67 1.03
N SER A 284 8.02 16.68 0.53
CA SER A 284 9.48 16.66 0.73
C SER A 284 10.28 17.48 -0.27
N GLN A 285 9.65 18.07 -1.29
CA GLN A 285 10.37 18.74 -2.37
C GLN A 285 9.96 20.20 -2.50
N SER A 286 10.98 21.06 -2.56
CA SER A 286 10.82 22.47 -2.85
C SER A 286 11.01 22.68 -4.35
N PRO A 287 9.98 23.13 -5.08
CA PRO A 287 10.08 23.39 -6.51
C PRO A 287 10.77 24.74 -6.81
N SER A 288 11.73 25.12 -5.97
CA SER A 288 12.46 26.38 -6.10
C SER A 288 13.47 26.28 -7.25
N PRO A 289 13.52 27.26 -8.17
CA PRO A 289 14.56 27.31 -9.20
C PRO A 289 15.99 27.33 -8.65
N TYR A 290 16.18 27.75 -7.39
CA TYR A 290 17.49 27.72 -6.73
C TYR A 290 18.01 26.30 -6.43
N PHE A 291 17.13 25.30 -6.43
CA PHE A 291 17.48 23.89 -6.28
C PHE A 291 17.56 23.16 -7.62
N ASP A 292 17.46 23.88 -8.74
CA ASP A 292 17.68 23.31 -10.07
C ASP A 292 19.17 23.05 -10.29
N HIS A 293 19.54 21.78 -10.36
CA HIS A 293 20.92 21.33 -10.56
C HIS A 293 21.50 21.72 -11.93
N SER A 294 20.66 22.09 -12.90
CA SER A 294 21.12 22.61 -14.20
C SER A 294 21.53 24.08 -14.14
N LEU A 295 20.94 24.87 -13.22
CA LEU A 295 21.19 26.30 -13.08
C LEU A 295 22.19 26.59 -11.97
N PHE A 296 22.11 25.87 -10.86
CA PHE A 296 22.93 26.09 -9.68
C PHE A 296 23.66 24.80 -9.30
N ARG A 297 24.99 24.86 -9.34
CA ARG A 297 25.87 23.83 -8.80
C ARG A 297 26.51 24.36 -7.53
N TYR A 298 26.15 23.79 -6.40
CA TYR A 298 26.94 23.97 -5.19
C TYR A 298 28.21 23.14 -5.33
N ASP A 299 29.38 23.76 -5.17
CA ASP A 299 30.61 23.01 -4.90
C ASP A 299 30.45 22.40 -3.49
N GLU A 300 29.87 21.20 -3.42
CA GLU A 300 30.05 20.37 -2.24
C GLU A 300 31.54 20.11 -2.12
N LYS A 301 32.16 20.69 -1.08
CA LYS A 301 33.59 20.53 -0.82
C LYS A 301 33.96 19.04 -0.88
N VAL A 302 34.94 18.75 -1.75
CA VAL A 302 35.63 17.47 -1.94
C VAL A 302 36.17 16.94 -0.62
#